data_AF-A0A3M0YSY6-F1
#
_entry.id   AF-A0A3M0YSY6-F1
#
_cell.length_a   1.000
_cell.length_b   1.000
_cell.length_c   1.000
_cell.angle_alpha   90.00
_cell.angle_beta   90.00
_cell.angle_gamma   90.00
#
_symmetry.space_group_name_H-M   'P 1'
#
loop_
_entity.id
_entity.type
_entity.pdbx_description
1 polymer ?
#
loop_
_entity_poly.entity_id
_entity_poly.type
_entity_poly.pdbx_seq_one_letter_code
_entity_poly.pdbx_strand_id
1 'polypeptide(L)' 'VEYKVDSYYNPQLERGILWNDPEIGITWPVSETEAIVSERDAQNPLLACAEIDF' A
#
# COMPACT_ATOMS: atom_id res chain seq x y z
N VAL A 1 3.78 -12.94 -13.20
CA VAL A 1 3.13 -13.29 -11.92
C VAL A 1 1.71 -13.71 -12.24
N GLU A 2 1.24 -14.84 -11.72
CA GLU A 2 -0.13 -15.33 -11.89
C GLU A 2 -0.72 -15.63 -10.52
N TYR A 3 -1.96 -15.20 -10.28
CA TYR A 3 -2.67 -15.41 -9.02
C TYR A 3 -4.14 -15.66 -9.32
N LYS A 4 -4.81 -16.42 -8.45
CA LYS A 4 -6.25 -16.67 -8.53
C LYS A 4 -6.96 -15.69 -7.59
N VAL A 5 -8.12 -15.22 -8.02
CA VAL A 5 -8.99 -14.33 -7.24
C VAL A 5 -10.37 -14.95 -7.10
N ASP A 6 -11.07 -14.56 -6.06
CA ASP A 6 -12.46 -14.92 -5.80
C ASP A 6 -13.46 -14.07 -6.60
N SER A 7 -13.10 -12.82 -6.91
CA SER A 7 -13.93 -11.83 -7.59
C SER A 7 -13.16 -10.98 -8.60
N TYR A 8 -13.89 -10.31 -9.49
CA TYR A 8 -13.31 -9.35 -10.43
C TYR A 8 -12.77 -8.11 -9.72
N TYR A 9 -11.71 -7.54 -10.29
CA TYR A 9 -11.08 -6.32 -9.78
C TYR A 9 -12.03 -5.12 -9.83
N ASN A 10 -12.13 -4.39 -8.72
CA ASN A 10 -12.87 -3.12 -8.62
C ASN A 10 -11.98 -2.05 -7.94
N PRO A 11 -11.51 -1.02 -8.68
CA PRO A 11 -10.61 -0.01 -8.15
C PRO A 11 -11.23 0.87 -7.04
N GLN A 12 -12.56 0.96 -6.95
CA GLN A 12 -13.24 1.79 -5.94
C GLN A 12 -13.19 1.17 -4.53
N LEU A 13 -13.06 -0.16 -4.48
CA LEU A 13 -12.97 -0.92 -3.23
C LEU A 13 -11.52 -1.14 -2.80
N GLU A 14 -10.56 -0.71 -3.62
CA GLU A 14 -9.16 -0.80 -3.25
C GLU A 14 -8.85 0.19 -2.12
N ARG A 15 -8.00 -0.24 -1.20
CA ARG A 15 -7.44 0.56 -0.12
C ARG A 15 -5.97 0.20 0.01
N GLY A 16 -5.18 1.17 0.44
CA GLY A 16 -3.75 0.99 0.61
C GLY A 16 -3.23 1.79 1.79
N ILE A 17 -2.05 1.40 2.23
CA ILE A 17 -1.28 2.09 3.27
C ILE A 17 0.04 2.50 2.65
N LEU A 18 0.63 3.58 3.15
CA LEU A 18 1.95 4.02 2.75
C LEU A 18 2.97 2.88 2.96
N TRP A 19 3.73 2.56 1.92
CA TRP A 19 4.62 1.40 1.90
C TRP A 19 5.80 1.52 2.91
N ASN A 20 6.27 2.74 3.17
CA ASN A 20 7.35 3.07 4.10
C ASN A 20 6.84 3.68 5.41
N ASP A 21 5.63 3.32 5.83
CA ASP A 21 5.08 3.80 7.09
C ASP A 21 5.99 3.43 8.29
N PRO A 22 6.46 4.41 9.08
CA PRO A 22 7.31 4.15 10.24
C PRO A 22 6.60 3.37 11.36
N GLU A 23 5.28 3.42 11.45
CA GLU A 23 4.49 2.67 12.45
C GLU A 23 4.40 1.19 12.10
N ILE A 24 4.34 0.85 10.81
CA ILE A 24 4.39 -0.55 10.35
C ILE A 24 5.80 -1.15 10.60
N GLY A 25 6.85 -0.33 10.45
CA GLY A 25 8.21 -0.70 10.85
C GLY A 25 8.86 -1.79 10.01
N ILE A 26 8.48 -1.94 8.74
CA ILE A 26 9.12 -2.91 7.83
C ILE A 26 10.49 -2.38 7.39
N THR A 27 11.53 -3.18 7.62
CA THR A 27 12.88 -2.90 7.11
C THR A 27 13.01 -3.42 5.70
N TRP A 28 12.70 -2.58 4.72
CA TRP A 28 12.89 -2.90 3.31
C TRP A 28 14.39 -2.85 2.93
N PRO A 29 14.91 -3.80 2.14
CA PRO A 29 16.31 -3.80 1.69
C PRO A 29 16.51 -2.84 0.49
N VAL A 30 15.88 -1.67 0.53
CA VAL A 30 15.92 -0.64 -0.52
C VAL A 30 15.72 0.73 0.11
N SER A 31 16.44 1.75 -0.38
CA SER A 31 16.27 3.12 0.10
C SER A 31 15.03 3.77 -0.50
N GLU A 32 14.43 4.75 0.18
CA GLU A 32 13.26 5.48 -0.32
C GLU A 32 13.52 6.16 -1.68
N THR A 33 14.77 6.57 -1.93
CA THR A 33 15.19 7.19 -3.19
C THR A 33 15.34 6.21 -4.36
N GLU A 34 15.53 4.92 -4.07
CA GLU A 34 15.71 3.87 -5.07
C GLU A 34 14.43 3.05 -5.29
N ALA A 35 13.47 3.16 -4.36
CA ALA A 35 12.20 2.47 -4.44
C ALA A 35 11.37 3.00 -5.63
N ILE A 36 11.08 2.11 -6.58
CA ILE A 36 10.18 2.42 -7.69
C ILE A 36 8.76 2.09 -7.22
N VAL A 37 8.06 3.14 -6.80
CA VAL A 37 6.70 3.05 -6.26
C VAL A 37 5.72 3.70 -7.24
N SER A 38 4.51 3.15 -7.33
CA SER A 38 3.45 3.77 -8.13
C SER A 38 3.02 5.09 -7.48
N GLU A 39 2.53 6.05 -8.27
CA GLU A 39 2.05 7.33 -7.74
C GLU A 39 0.92 7.13 -6.70
N ARG A 40 0.06 6.13 -6.94
CA ARG A 40 -1.03 5.76 -6.02
C ARG A 40 -0.47 5.29 -4.67
N ASP A 41 0.48 4.36 -4.68
CA ASP A 41 0.99 3.78 -3.42
C ASP A 41 1.85 4.78 -2.63
N ALA A 42 2.45 5.76 -3.30
CA ALA A 42 3.14 6.88 -2.68
C ALA A 42 2.18 7.90 -2.04
N GLN A 43 0.91 7.94 -2.45
CA GLN A 43 -0.13 8.83 -1.93
C GLN A 43 -1.07 8.16 -0.92
N ASN A 44 -0.87 6.88 -0.61
CA ASN A 44 -1.67 6.19 0.39
C ASN A 44 -1.48 6.81 1.79
N PRO A 45 -2.51 6.78 2.65
CA PRO A 45 -2.41 7.29 4.01
C PRO A 45 -1.46 6.45 4.86
N LEU A 46 -0.96 7.05 5.94
CA LEU A 46 -0.34 6.31 7.05
C LEU A 46 -1.39 5.39 7.69
N LEU A 47 -0.94 4.30 8.31
CA LEU A 47 -1.76 3.35 9.05
C LEU A 47 -2.64 4.08 10.07
N ALA A 48 -2.08 5.03 10.83
CA ALA A 48 -2.81 5.84 11.79
C ALA A 48 -3.95 6.68 11.18
N CYS A 49 -3.87 7.03 9.89
CA CYS A 49 -4.84 7.87 9.20
C CYS A 49 -5.71 7.10 8.20
N ALA A 50 -5.51 5.79 8.06
CA ALA A 50 -6.31 4.97 7.16
C ALA A 50 -7.77 4.95 7.63
N GLU A 51 -8.72 4.85 6.69
CA GLU A 51 -10.13 4.65 7.03
C GLU A 51 -10.30 3.32 7.75
N ILE A 52 -10.80 3.40 8.98
CA ILE A 52 -11.14 2.24 9.81
C ILE A 52 -12.65 2.18 9.91
N ASP A 53 -13.30 1.68 8.85
CA ASP A 53 -14.72 1.32 8.87
C ASP A 53 -14.84 -0.17 9.18
N PHE A 54 -15.07 -0.50 10.46
CA PHE A 54 -15.34 -1.86 10.95
C PHE A 54 -16.84 -2.15 11.04
#